data_AF-A0A9D6CTE5-F1
#
_entry.id   AF-A0A9D6CTE5-F1
#
_cell.length_a   1.000
_cell.length_b   1.000
_cell.length_c   1.000
_cell.angle_alpha   90.00
_cell.angle_beta   90.00
_cell.angle_gamma   90.00
#
_symmetry.space_group_name_H-M   'P 1'
#
loop_
_entity.id
_entity.type
_entity.pdbx_description
1 polymer ?
#
loop_
_entity_poly.entity_id
_entity_poly.type
_entity_poly.pdbx_seq_one_letter_code
_entity_poly.pdbx_strand_id
1 'polypeptide(L)'
;MKGVAKVMKPTNAAIEAGDMDTVKKNAGMLARHYSVMAAWWEGHGSDAATKISDEGIQAAMALRKAADAGDAAAAKAAMGTLGGTCKSCHTSHRTKNADGSFGFKN
;
A
#
# COMPACT_ATOMS: atom_id res chain seq x y z
N MET A 1 0.05 11.25 1.17
CA MET A 1 -0.83 10.06 0.93
C MET A 1 -1.97 9.94 1.96
N LYS A 2 -2.84 10.95 2.12
CA LYS A 2 -3.94 10.86 3.10
C LYS A 2 -5.01 9.80 2.73
N GLY A 3 -5.07 9.37 1.46
CA GLY A 3 -5.99 8.34 0.97
C GLY A 3 -5.58 6.90 1.31
N VAL A 4 -4.28 6.57 1.30
CA VAL A 4 -3.77 5.20 1.53
C VAL A 4 -4.09 4.71 2.94
N ALA A 5 -3.82 5.53 3.96
CA ALA A 5 -4.12 5.17 5.35
C ALA A 5 -5.63 4.99 5.62
N LYS A 6 -6.49 5.69 4.86
CA LYS A 6 -7.94 5.60 5.00
C LYS A 6 -8.51 4.28 4.50
N VAL A 7 -7.80 3.55 3.64
CA VAL A 7 -8.33 2.31 3.03
C VAL A 7 -7.73 1.04 3.65
N MET A 8 -6.58 1.10 4.33
CA MET A 8 -5.96 -0.09 4.94
C MET A 8 -6.84 -0.75 6.01
N LYS A 9 -7.32 0.01 7.01
CA LYS A 9 -8.16 -0.53 8.08
C LYS A 9 -9.51 -1.07 7.56
N PRO A 10 -10.25 -0.33 6.71
CA PRO A 10 -11.47 -0.87 6.10
C PRO A 10 -11.24 -2.12 5.26
N THR A 11 -10.08 -2.24 4.60
CA THR A 11 -9.76 -3.43 3.80
C THR A 11 -9.58 -4.67 4.67
N ASN A 12 -8.86 -4.56 5.79
CA ASN A 12 -8.75 -5.67 6.73
C ASN A 12 -10.12 -6.09 7.30
N ALA A 13 -10.95 -5.11 7.69
CA ALA A 13 -12.30 -5.39 8.17
C ALA A 13 -13.16 -6.07 7.09
N ALA A 14 -13.03 -5.66 5.82
CA ALA A 14 -13.75 -6.27 4.71
C ALA A 14 -13.29 -7.72 4.46
N ILE A 15 -11.99 -8.02 4.58
CA ILE A 15 -11.49 -9.40 4.51
C ILE A 15 -12.10 -10.26 5.62
N GLU A 16 -12.13 -9.76 6.85
CA GLU A 16 -12.70 -10.47 8.00
C GLU A 16 -14.21 -10.70 7.87
N ALA A 17 -14.92 -9.74 7.26
CA ALA A 17 -16.35 -9.82 6.99
C ALA A 17 -16.68 -10.65 5.73
N GLY A 18 -15.69 -11.10 4.96
CA GLY A 18 -15.91 -11.79 3.68
C GLY A 18 -16.40 -10.87 2.54
N ASP A 19 -16.35 -9.55 2.72
CA ASP A 19 -16.77 -8.55 1.72
C ASP A 19 -15.67 -8.34 0.66
N MET A 20 -15.57 -9.31 -0.25
CA MET A 20 -14.53 -9.29 -1.28
C MET A 20 -14.74 -8.19 -2.33
N ASP A 21 -15.94 -7.65 -2.49
CA ASP A 21 -16.19 -6.50 -3.38
C ASP A 21 -15.54 -5.23 -2.85
N THR A 22 -15.67 -4.98 -1.55
CA THR A 22 -14.93 -3.88 -0.90
C THR A 22 -13.43 -4.11 -0.95
N VAL A 23 -12.95 -5.35 -0.77
CA VAL A 23 -11.52 -5.67 -0.89
C VAL A 23 -11.00 -5.36 -2.31
N LYS A 24 -11.70 -5.79 -3.37
CA LYS A 24 -11.33 -5.50 -4.77
C LYS A 24 -11.27 -4.00 -5.04
N LYS A 25 -12.28 -3.25 -4.60
CA LYS A 25 -12.33 -1.79 -4.76
C LYS A 25 -11.13 -1.11 -4.08
N ASN A 26 -10.84 -1.49 -2.84
CA ASN A 26 -9.75 -0.90 -2.08
C ASN A 26 -8.37 -1.31 -2.63
N ALA A 27 -8.22 -2.54 -3.09
CA ALA A 27 -7.02 -3.00 -3.79
C ALA A 27 -6.71 -2.15 -5.03
N GLY A 28 -7.74 -1.82 -5.84
CA GLY A 28 -7.59 -0.91 -6.98
C GLY A 28 -7.15 0.50 -6.58
N MET A 29 -7.71 1.05 -5.49
CA MET A 29 -7.29 2.36 -4.97
C MET A 29 -5.84 2.35 -4.47
N LEU A 30 -5.43 1.27 -3.78
CA LEU A 30 -4.06 1.09 -3.31
C LEU A 30 -3.07 1.02 -4.47
N ALA A 31 -3.34 0.20 -5.50
CA ALA A 31 -2.49 0.10 -6.69
C ALA A 31 -2.32 1.45 -7.39
N ARG A 32 -3.40 2.23 -7.54
CA ARG A 32 -3.34 3.57 -8.12
C ARG A 32 -2.47 4.52 -7.29
N HIS A 33 -2.57 4.46 -5.96
CA HIS A 33 -1.72 5.28 -5.09
C HIS A 33 -0.24 4.91 -5.19
N TYR A 34 0.08 3.62 -5.23
CA TYR A 34 1.45 3.16 -5.44
C TYR A 34 2.00 3.55 -6.81
N SER A 35 1.19 3.51 -7.87
CA SER A 35 1.60 3.93 -9.22
C SER A 35 1.98 5.42 -9.26
N VAL A 36 1.18 6.28 -8.62
CA VAL A 36 1.51 7.72 -8.51
C VAL A 36 2.79 7.94 -7.69
N MET A 37 3.02 7.12 -6.66
CA MET A 37 4.23 7.21 -5.84
C MET A 37 5.47 6.75 -6.61
N ALA A 38 5.39 5.64 -7.37
CA ALA A 38 6.46 5.14 -8.20
C ALA A 38 6.92 6.21 -9.21
N ALA A 39 5.99 6.77 -9.98
CA ALA A 39 6.29 7.81 -10.96
C ALA A 39 6.91 9.07 -10.34
N TRP A 40 6.49 9.45 -9.13
CA TRP A 40 7.08 10.59 -8.44
C TRP A 40 8.52 10.30 -8.03
N TRP A 41 8.82 9.12 -7.47
CA TRP A 41 10.17 8.75 -7.05
C TRP A 41 11.13 8.52 -8.21
N GLU A 42 10.64 7.98 -9.32
CA GLU A 42 11.39 7.84 -10.56
C GLU A 42 11.85 9.23 -11.07
N GLY A 43 10.93 10.20 -11.10
CA GLY A 43 11.26 11.59 -11.44
C GLY A 43 12.20 12.30 -10.45
N HIS A 44 12.39 11.75 -9.25
CA HIS A 44 13.32 12.26 -8.23
C HIS A 44 14.58 11.38 -8.10
N GLY A 45 14.79 10.42 -8.99
CA GLY A 45 16.00 9.60 -9.05
C GLY A 45 16.19 8.63 -7.87
N SER A 46 15.10 8.24 -7.20
CA SER A 46 15.17 7.27 -6.09
C SER A 46 14.75 5.88 -6.53
N ASP A 47 15.71 5.09 -7.02
CA ASP A 47 15.46 3.69 -7.43
C ASP A 47 14.92 2.84 -6.26
N ALA A 48 15.45 3.07 -5.05
CA ALA A 48 15.00 2.36 -3.85
C ALA A 48 13.52 2.62 -3.54
N ALA A 49 13.08 3.87 -3.61
CA ALA A 49 11.69 4.22 -3.34
C ALA A 49 10.75 3.81 -4.48
N THR A 50 11.24 3.87 -5.73
CA THR A 50 10.53 3.36 -6.91
C THR A 50 10.27 1.87 -6.77
N LYS A 51 11.31 1.08 -6.43
CA LYS A 51 11.18 -0.36 -6.20
C LYS A 51 10.19 -0.71 -5.08
N ILE A 52 10.24 -0.02 -3.93
CA ILE A 52 9.27 -0.25 -2.85
C ILE A 52 7.84 0.10 -3.32
N SER A 53 7.71 1.09 -4.20
CA SER A 53 6.42 1.46 -4.78
C SER A 53 5.89 0.33 -5.67
N ASP A 54 6.73 -0.23 -6.54
CA ASP A 54 6.37 -1.35 -7.41
C ASP A 54 5.99 -2.61 -6.62
N GLU A 55 6.72 -2.93 -5.56
CA GLU A 55 6.36 -4.01 -4.63
C GLU A 55 4.96 -3.80 -4.03
N GLY A 56 4.61 -2.55 -3.71
CA GLY A 56 3.26 -2.18 -3.27
C GLY A 56 2.19 -2.33 -4.35
N ILE A 57 2.50 -2.03 -5.61
CA ILE A 57 1.60 -2.29 -6.76
C ILE A 57 1.33 -3.79 -6.86
N GLN A 58 2.39 -4.62 -6.83
CA GLN A 58 2.26 -6.08 -6.93
C GLN A 58 1.45 -6.65 -5.76
N ALA A 59 1.68 -6.17 -4.54
CA ALA A 59 0.90 -6.60 -3.38
C ALA A 59 -0.58 -6.19 -3.47
N ALA A 60 -0.88 -5.00 -4.02
CA ALA A 60 -2.26 -4.58 -4.29
C ALA A 60 -2.93 -5.42 -5.39
N MET A 61 -2.19 -5.80 -6.43
CA MET A 61 -2.69 -6.72 -7.47
C MET A 61 -2.93 -8.13 -6.92
N ALA A 62 -2.04 -8.64 -6.06
CA ALA A 62 -2.22 -9.91 -5.37
C ALA A 62 -3.46 -9.88 -4.46
N LEU A 63 -3.69 -8.78 -3.76
CA LEU A 63 -4.90 -8.59 -2.95
C LEU A 63 -6.17 -8.64 -3.80
N ARG A 64 -6.18 -7.96 -4.94
CA ARG A 64 -7.31 -8.01 -5.87
C ARG A 64 -7.55 -9.43 -6.38
N LYS A 65 -6.48 -10.13 -6.80
CA LYS A 65 -6.57 -11.52 -7.27
C LYS A 65 -7.13 -12.46 -6.20
N ALA A 66 -6.68 -12.31 -4.95
CA ALA A 66 -7.20 -13.09 -3.83
C ALA A 66 -8.69 -12.82 -3.61
N ALA A 67 -9.12 -11.56 -3.69
CA ALA A 67 -10.51 -11.19 -3.55
C ALA A 67 -11.39 -11.66 -4.73
N ASP A 68 -10.87 -11.63 -5.97
CA ASP A 68 -11.53 -12.24 -7.14
C ASP A 68 -11.72 -13.76 -6.97
N ALA A 69 -10.79 -14.43 -6.29
CA ALA A 69 -10.85 -15.86 -5.98
C ALA A 69 -11.66 -16.20 -4.71
N GLY A 70 -12.13 -15.20 -3.95
CA GLY A 70 -12.78 -15.41 -2.65
C GLY A 70 -11.85 -15.94 -1.56
N ASP A 71 -10.54 -15.84 -1.74
CA ASP A 71 -9.53 -16.39 -0.84
C ASP A 71 -9.14 -15.35 0.24
N ALA A 72 -9.83 -15.42 1.38
CA ALA A 72 -9.58 -14.51 2.50
C ALA A 72 -8.18 -14.69 3.12
N ALA A 73 -7.60 -15.89 3.07
CA ALA A 73 -6.27 -16.15 3.61
C ALA A 73 -5.19 -15.50 2.73
N ALA A 74 -5.30 -15.68 1.41
CA ALA A 74 -4.43 -15.00 0.46
C ALA A 74 -4.61 -13.47 0.51
N ALA A 75 -5.83 -12.98 0.70
CA ALA A 75 -6.09 -11.55 0.86
C ALA A 75 -5.40 -10.99 2.12
N LYS A 76 -5.47 -11.72 3.24
CA LYS A 76 -4.78 -11.33 4.48
C LYS A 76 -3.26 -11.35 4.35
N ALA A 77 -2.70 -12.34 3.64
CA ALA A 77 -1.28 -12.40 3.33
C ALA A 77 -0.84 -11.19 2.48
N ALA A 78 -1.59 -10.86 1.43
CA ALA A 78 -1.32 -9.70 0.58
C ALA A 78 -1.39 -8.37 1.37
N MET A 79 -2.35 -8.24 2.30
CA MET A 79 -2.42 -7.10 3.23
C MET A 79 -1.21 -7.01 4.16
N GLY A 80 -0.67 -8.16 4.61
CA GLY A 80 0.58 -8.22 5.36
C GLY A 80 1.75 -7.64 4.56
N THR A 81 1.89 -8.05 3.30
CA THR A 81 2.92 -7.50 2.39
C THR A 81 2.75 -5.99 2.18
N LEU A 82 1.52 -5.52 1.93
CA LEU A 82 1.22 -4.08 1.83
C LEU A 82 1.60 -3.30 3.09
N GLY A 83 1.35 -3.86 4.28
CA GLY A 83 1.79 -3.26 5.54
C GLY A 83 3.32 -3.17 5.65
N GLY A 84 4.02 -4.20 5.17
CA GLY A 84 5.48 -4.26 5.11
C GLY A 84 6.09 -3.15 4.25
N THR A 85 5.57 -2.95 3.03
CA THR A 85 6.05 -1.88 2.13
C THR A 85 5.82 -0.49 2.71
N CYS A 86 4.68 -0.26 3.39
CA CYS A 86 4.40 1.00 4.08
C CYS A 86 5.44 1.29 5.18
N LYS A 87 5.75 0.28 6.01
CA LYS A 87 6.74 0.41 7.09
C LYS A 87 8.14 0.65 6.54
N SER A 88 8.54 -0.12 5.53
CA SER A 88 9.84 0.01 4.87
C SER A 88 10.03 1.41 4.29
N CYS A 89 9.08 1.88 3.47
CA CYS A 89 9.15 3.20 2.86
C CYS A 89 9.19 4.33 3.91
N HIS A 90 8.33 4.28 4.93
CA HIS A 90 8.32 5.29 5.98
C HIS A 90 9.60 5.29 6.82
N THR A 91 10.22 4.12 7.03
CA THR A 91 11.48 4.04 7.79
C THR A 91 12.65 4.57 6.97
N SER A 92 12.70 4.25 5.68
CA SER A 92 13.82 4.60 4.80
C SER A 92 13.75 6.04 4.28
N HIS A 93 12.56 6.56 4.03
CA HIS A 93 12.38 7.81 3.30
C HIS A 93 11.63 8.89 4.09
N ARG A 94 11.07 8.62 5.27
CA ARG A 94 10.41 9.66 6.08
C ARG A 94 11.15 9.92 7.39
N THR A 95 11.18 11.18 7.79
CA THR A 95 11.66 11.58 9.11
C THR A 95 10.54 12.31 9.85
N LYS A 96 10.47 12.13 11.17
CA LYS A 96 9.53 12.86 12.02
C LYS A 96 10.17 14.20 12.39
N ASN A 97 9.49 15.28 12.03
CA ASN A 97 9.87 16.65 12.37
C ASN A 97 9.56 16.95 13.85
N ALA A 98 10.17 18.00 14.38
CA ALA A 98 10.01 18.41 15.78
C ALA A 98 8.57 18.77 16.15
N ASP A 99 7.79 19.30 15.19
CA ASP A 99 6.36 19.59 15.32
C ASP A 99 5.46 18.33 15.24
N GLY A 100 6.07 17.14 15.10
CA GLY A 100 5.38 15.87 14.97
C GLY A 100 4.88 15.54 13.56
N SER A 101 5.07 16.44 12.59
CA SER A 101 4.82 16.16 11.17
C SER A 101 5.87 15.20 10.61
N PHE A 102 5.65 14.68 9.40
CA PHE A 102 6.59 13.74 8.76
C PHE A 102 6.97 14.25 7.38
N GLY A 103 8.23 14.64 7.20
CA GLY A 103 8.86 15.02 5.93
C GLY A 103 9.57 13.84 5.26
N PHE A 104 10.15 14.08 4.09
CA PHE A 104 11.07 13.15 3.46
C PHE A 104 12.48 13.31 4.01
N LYS A 105 13.25 12.22 4.05
CA LYS A 105 14.69 12.25 4.31
C LYS A 105 15.38 12.75 3.04
N ASN A 106 16.27 13.73 3.20
CA ASN A 106 17.22 14.10 2.15
C ASN A 106 18.29 13.00 2.02
#